data_AF-A0A3M0ZNP9-F1
#
_entry.id   AF-A0A3M0ZNP9-F1
#
_cell.length_a   1.000
_cell.length_b   1.000
_cell.length_c   1.000
_cell.angle_alpha   90.00
_cell.angle_beta   90.00
_cell.angle_gamma   90.00
#
_symmetry.space_group_name_H-M   'P 1'
#
loop_
_entity.id
_entity.type
_entity.pdbx_description
1 polymer ?
#
loop_
_entity_poly.entity_id
_entity_poly.type
_entity_poly.pdbx_seq_one_letter_code
_entity_poly.pdbx_strand_id
1 'polypeptide(L)'
;ALEVHSTYRDEEANAGRQPPITKSSLPYAGKISPEQHVEAIGVSFQRVLTQTMRKAISEVNPEMVATVVLAIEAGKTLAFGREGDRIVLSSSFPHLSARAVLHSIPSYAVEYSADERTIIRRAIIYGSRKSIYGPVRFVLDMCEATRALRQWVEILMSLPHEIGAVSDEVELYGLMHEFHTKWISTLKELITSRSPLLKHTMSDGIAFFVPFKLCMKLIYELAPSASFKRLIELNAGVWEERKKASGRFPDYERMLKPLCNNEIAMLAKDHSISTEDLSVWSAFRNVFNHYSWLGRRVGDNTVPESSIVYLETGHVGLASAKSVHKGIVVFRATRLEENIGDVWKELCEEVSFARIIDDKAEYERLKLQYGSGTQLNVV
;
A
#
# COMPACT_ATOMS: atom_id res chain seq x y z
N ALA A 1 -11.18 -20.37 -11.09
CA ALA A 1 -9.82 -20.27 -10.51
C ALA A 1 -8.78 -20.92 -11.42
N LEU A 2 -8.84 -22.25 -11.62
CA LEU A 2 -7.88 -22.98 -12.47
C LEU A 2 -7.86 -22.49 -13.92
N GLU A 3 -9.03 -22.17 -14.50
CA GLU A 3 -9.11 -21.58 -15.85
C GLU A 3 -8.41 -20.21 -15.93
N VAL A 4 -8.60 -19.34 -14.93
CA VAL A 4 -7.88 -18.05 -14.87
C VAL A 4 -6.38 -18.28 -14.67
N HIS A 5 -6.00 -19.26 -13.85
CA HIS A 5 -4.60 -19.62 -13.66
C HIS A 5 -3.94 -20.11 -14.95
N SER A 6 -4.61 -20.96 -15.74
CA SER A 6 -4.09 -21.39 -17.04
C SER A 6 -3.93 -20.21 -18.00
N THR A 7 -4.85 -19.24 -18.00
CA THR A 7 -4.69 -18.05 -18.85
C THR A 7 -3.40 -17.27 -18.56
N TYR A 8 -2.94 -17.19 -17.32
CA TYR A 8 -1.68 -16.51 -17.01
C TYR A 8 -0.44 -17.26 -17.48
N ARG A 9 -0.49 -18.60 -17.49
CA ARG A 9 0.58 -19.43 -18.04
C ARG A 9 0.69 -19.26 -19.55
N ASP A 10 -0.46 -19.11 -20.22
CA ASP A 10 -0.52 -18.91 -21.67
C ASP A 10 -0.21 -17.46 -22.07
N GLU A 11 -0.55 -16.47 -21.23
CA GLU A 11 -0.27 -15.04 -21.46
C GLU A 11 1.22 -14.69 -21.38
N GLU A 12 2.05 -15.43 -20.65
CA GLU A 12 3.51 -15.27 -20.72
C GLU A 12 4.06 -15.56 -22.13
N ALA A 13 3.37 -16.36 -22.95
CA ALA A 13 3.68 -16.52 -24.36
C ALA A 13 3.25 -15.32 -25.23
N ASN A 14 2.42 -14.40 -24.71
CA ASN A 14 1.82 -13.26 -25.42
C ASN A 14 1.88 -11.95 -24.60
N ALA A 15 3.03 -11.66 -23.99
CA ALA A 15 3.21 -10.54 -23.07
C ALA A 15 2.80 -9.16 -23.67
N GLY A 16 1.89 -8.45 -23.00
CA GLY A 16 1.67 -7.01 -23.25
C GLY A 16 0.26 -6.46 -23.06
N ARG A 17 -0.78 -7.30 -22.94
CA ARG A 17 -2.15 -6.81 -22.74
C ARG A 17 -2.55 -6.89 -21.27
N GLN A 18 -2.47 -5.77 -20.56
CA GLN A 18 -3.34 -5.60 -19.40
C GLN A 18 -4.79 -5.69 -19.90
N PRO A 19 -5.63 -6.59 -19.36
CA PRO A 19 -7.05 -6.51 -19.65
C PRO A 19 -7.54 -5.11 -19.29
N PRO A 20 -8.42 -4.51 -20.10
CA PRO A 20 -8.88 -3.15 -19.86
C PRO A 20 -9.37 -3.04 -18.43
N ILE A 21 -8.87 -2.03 -17.71
CA ILE A 21 -9.30 -1.68 -16.36
C ILE A 21 -10.74 -1.17 -16.49
N THR A 22 -11.70 -2.07 -16.60
CA THR A 22 -13.11 -1.72 -16.53
C THR A 22 -13.45 -1.50 -15.07
N LYS A 23 -13.99 -0.32 -14.75
CA LYS A 23 -14.77 -0.15 -13.52
C LYS A 23 -15.71 -1.34 -13.46
N SER A 24 -15.65 -2.17 -12.41
CA SER A 24 -16.65 -3.23 -12.28
C SER A 24 -18.00 -2.55 -12.17
N SER A 25 -18.76 -2.56 -13.25
CA SER A 25 -20.18 -2.28 -13.29
C SER A 25 -20.94 -3.41 -12.60
N LEU A 26 -20.48 -3.83 -11.43
CA LEU A 26 -21.15 -4.83 -10.61
C LEU A 26 -21.81 -4.15 -9.40
N PRO A 27 -22.76 -3.20 -9.58
CA PRO A 27 -23.72 -2.95 -8.53
C PRO A 27 -24.84 -3.99 -8.72
N TYR A 28 -24.63 -5.21 -8.26
CA TYR A 28 -25.79 -6.07 -8.05
C TYR A 28 -26.53 -5.57 -6.80
N ALA A 29 -27.35 -4.54 -6.99
CA ALA A 29 -28.38 -4.18 -6.03
C ALA A 29 -29.48 -5.26 -6.08
N GLY A 30 -29.22 -6.45 -5.51
CA GLY A 30 -30.16 -7.56 -5.55
C GLY A 30 -29.54 -8.92 -5.22
N LYS A 31 -30.36 -9.97 -5.29
CA LYS A 31 -29.90 -11.37 -5.21
C LYS A 31 -29.09 -11.69 -6.46
N ILE A 32 -27.84 -12.11 -6.27
CA ILE A 32 -26.94 -12.54 -7.34
C ILE A 32 -27.15 -14.03 -7.58
N SER A 33 -27.27 -14.46 -8.84
CA SER A 33 -27.34 -15.90 -9.15
C SER A 33 -25.96 -16.56 -8.94
N PRO A 34 -25.90 -17.89 -8.73
CA PRO A 34 -24.61 -18.59 -8.65
C PRO A 34 -23.69 -18.32 -9.85
N GLU A 35 -24.24 -18.28 -11.06
CA GLU A 35 -23.49 -18.05 -12.30
C GLU A 35 -22.91 -16.63 -12.34
N GLN A 36 -23.71 -15.63 -11.98
CA GLN A 36 -23.26 -14.23 -11.87
C GLN A 36 -22.16 -14.08 -10.81
N HIS A 37 -22.26 -14.82 -9.71
CA HIS A 37 -21.24 -14.80 -8.67
C HIS A 37 -19.92 -15.43 -9.16
N VAL A 38 -19.98 -16.56 -9.87
CA VAL A 38 -18.81 -17.20 -10.47
C VAL A 38 -18.13 -16.28 -11.50
N GLU A 39 -18.92 -15.63 -12.36
CA GLU A 39 -18.41 -14.65 -13.32
C GLU A 39 -17.73 -13.47 -12.60
N ALA A 40 -18.36 -12.93 -11.57
CA ALA A 40 -17.80 -11.84 -10.76
C ALA A 40 -16.48 -12.25 -10.08
N ILE A 41 -16.36 -13.48 -9.58
CA ILE A 41 -15.10 -14.02 -9.04
C ILE A 41 -14.03 -14.11 -10.14
N GLY A 42 -14.39 -14.62 -11.32
CA GLY A 42 -13.47 -14.73 -12.46
C GLY A 42 -12.88 -13.38 -12.87
N VAL A 43 -13.74 -12.37 -13.03
CA VAL A 43 -13.33 -10.99 -13.32
C VAL A 43 -12.45 -10.42 -12.20
N SER A 44 -12.83 -10.67 -10.95
CA SER A 44 -12.09 -10.17 -9.77
C SER A 44 -10.68 -10.77 -9.70
N PHE A 45 -10.52 -12.08 -9.93
CA PHE A 45 -9.21 -12.73 -9.97
C PHE A 45 -8.28 -12.12 -11.01
N GLN A 46 -8.81 -11.78 -12.18
CA GLN A 46 -8.04 -11.10 -13.22
C GLN A 46 -7.63 -9.71 -12.78
N ARG A 47 -8.56 -8.95 -12.20
CA ARG A 47 -8.39 -7.54 -11.89
C ARG A 47 -7.42 -7.28 -10.74
N VAL A 48 -7.50 -8.05 -9.66
CA VAL A 48 -6.84 -7.70 -8.39
C VAL A 48 -5.32 -7.88 -8.40
N LEU A 49 -4.80 -8.74 -9.27
CA LEU A 49 -3.37 -9.03 -9.36
C LEU A 49 -2.63 -8.02 -10.24
N THR A 50 -1.54 -7.48 -9.70
CA THR A 50 -0.56 -6.69 -10.47
C THR A 50 0.20 -7.56 -11.46
N GLN A 51 0.93 -6.95 -12.40
CA GLN A 51 1.69 -7.71 -13.40
C GLN A 51 2.72 -8.65 -12.77
N THR A 52 3.43 -8.17 -11.74
CA THR A 52 4.40 -8.99 -11.00
C THR A 52 3.73 -10.17 -10.31
N MET A 53 2.56 -9.97 -9.72
CA MET A 53 1.80 -11.03 -9.06
C MET A 53 1.23 -12.05 -10.05
N ARG A 54 0.78 -11.60 -11.23
CA ARG A 54 0.33 -12.51 -12.30
C ARG A 54 1.47 -13.39 -12.82
N LYS A 55 2.66 -12.82 -12.97
CA LYS A 55 3.86 -13.60 -13.30
C LYS A 55 4.19 -14.60 -12.19
N ALA A 56 4.22 -14.15 -10.94
CA ALA A 56 4.56 -15.04 -9.84
C ALA A 56 3.53 -16.16 -9.65
N ILE A 57 2.24 -15.92 -9.93
CA ILE A 57 1.20 -16.95 -9.84
C ILE A 57 1.21 -17.88 -11.05
N SER A 58 1.63 -17.46 -12.26
CA SER A 58 1.75 -18.38 -13.42
C SER A 58 2.81 -19.47 -13.20
N GLU A 59 3.83 -19.15 -12.40
CA GLU A 59 4.89 -20.07 -11.99
C GLU A 59 4.45 -21.07 -10.89
N VAL A 60 3.31 -20.83 -10.24
CA VAL A 60 2.78 -21.73 -9.19
C VAL A 60 2.23 -23.02 -9.82
N ASN A 61 2.52 -24.17 -9.21
CA ASN A 61 1.94 -25.43 -9.66
C ASN A 61 0.39 -25.36 -9.57
N PRO A 62 -0.36 -25.66 -10.65
CA PRO A 62 -1.82 -25.68 -10.64
C PRO A 62 -2.43 -26.51 -9.50
N GLU A 63 -1.77 -27.58 -9.07
CA GLU A 63 -2.21 -28.41 -7.95
C GLU A 63 -2.19 -27.64 -6.63
N MET A 64 -1.23 -26.73 -6.43
CA MET A 64 -1.21 -25.86 -5.25
C MET A 64 -2.40 -24.90 -5.26
N VAL A 65 -2.74 -24.34 -6.42
CA VAL A 65 -3.91 -23.48 -6.60
C VAL A 65 -5.19 -24.27 -6.29
N ALA A 66 -5.31 -25.49 -6.83
CA ALA A 66 -6.43 -26.38 -6.56
C ALA A 66 -6.55 -26.69 -5.07
N THR A 67 -5.44 -27.03 -4.40
CA THR A 67 -5.38 -27.28 -2.96
C THR A 67 -5.84 -26.08 -2.14
N VAL A 68 -5.39 -24.86 -2.48
CA VAL A 68 -5.83 -23.63 -1.81
C VAL A 68 -7.33 -23.41 -1.98
N VAL A 69 -7.84 -23.54 -3.20
CA VAL A 69 -9.27 -23.35 -3.50
C VAL A 69 -10.12 -24.38 -2.77
N LEU A 70 -9.76 -25.67 -2.86
CA LEU A 70 -10.48 -26.76 -2.20
C LEU A 70 -10.51 -26.59 -0.69
N ALA A 71 -9.37 -26.23 -0.09
CA ALA A 71 -9.29 -25.98 1.35
C ALA A 71 -10.19 -24.81 1.77
N ILE A 72 -10.22 -23.72 1.01
CA ILE A 72 -11.07 -22.56 1.30
C ILE A 72 -12.56 -22.89 1.16
N GLU A 73 -12.96 -23.55 0.06
CA GLU A 73 -14.38 -23.91 -0.12
C GLU A 73 -14.86 -24.88 0.96
N ALA A 74 -14.07 -25.92 1.28
CA ALA A 74 -14.39 -26.82 2.37
C ALA A 74 -14.40 -26.09 3.74
N GLY A 75 -13.45 -25.18 3.97
CA GLY A 75 -13.37 -24.36 5.16
C GLY A 75 -14.60 -23.46 5.35
N LYS A 76 -15.13 -22.88 4.27
CA LYS A 76 -16.40 -22.15 4.28
C LYS A 76 -17.55 -23.07 4.68
N THR A 77 -17.67 -24.24 4.07
CA THR A 77 -18.74 -25.20 4.40
C THR A 77 -18.70 -25.59 5.87
N LEU A 78 -17.52 -25.86 6.42
CA LEU A 78 -17.33 -26.19 7.84
C LEU A 78 -17.60 -25.01 8.79
N ALA A 79 -17.52 -23.76 8.30
CA ALA A 79 -17.86 -22.58 9.08
C ALA A 79 -19.37 -22.39 9.25
N PHE A 80 -20.20 -23.16 8.53
CA PHE A 80 -21.64 -23.20 8.72
C PHE A 80 -22.08 -24.48 9.43
N GLY A 81 -23.02 -24.34 10.36
CA GLY A 81 -23.69 -25.44 11.05
C GLY A 81 -25.18 -25.44 10.76
N ARG A 82 -25.84 -26.58 11.01
CA ARG A 82 -27.30 -26.69 10.94
C ARG A 82 -27.87 -26.59 12.35
N GLU A 83 -28.71 -25.58 12.59
CA GLU A 83 -29.51 -25.41 13.80
C GLU A 83 -30.99 -25.61 13.43
N GLY A 84 -31.52 -26.82 13.66
CA GLY A 84 -32.85 -27.21 13.21
C GLY A 84 -32.95 -27.23 11.68
N ASP A 85 -33.83 -26.39 11.11
CA ASP A 85 -34.01 -26.23 9.66
C ASP A 85 -33.27 -25.03 9.05
N ARG A 86 -32.41 -24.37 9.84
CA ARG A 86 -31.63 -23.21 9.39
C ARG A 86 -30.15 -23.56 9.30
N ILE A 87 -29.49 -22.99 8.29
CA ILE A 87 -28.03 -22.95 8.20
C ILE A 87 -27.58 -21.66 8.88
N VAL A 88 -26.74 -21.79 9.90
CA VAL A 88 -26.19 -20.68 10.68
C VAL A 88 -24.67 -20.67 10.58
N LEU A 89 -24.06 -19.49 10.71
CA LEU A 89 -22.61 -19.37 10.76
C LEU A 89 -22.12 -19.84 12.14
N SER A 90 -21.52 -21.02 12.21
CA SER A 90 -20.97 -21.61 13.45
C SER A 90 -19.60 -21.06 13.80
N SER A 91 -18.83 -20.59 12.82
CA SER A 91 -17.51 -20.00 13.00
C SER A 91 -17.31 -18.77 12.14
N SER A 92 -16.82 -17.68 12.73
CA SER A 92 -16.43 -16.48 11.99
C SER A 92 -15.05 -16.59 11.31
N PHE A 93 -14.41 -17.77 11.34
CA PHE A 93 -13.03 -17.97 10.87
C PHE A 93 -12.89 -19.05 9.79
N PRO A 94 -13.49 -18.86 8.60
CA PRO A 94 -13.41 -19.87 7.53
C PRO A 94 -11.98 -20.19 7.09
N HIS A 95 -11.03 -19.25 7.22
CA HIS A 95 -9.61 -19.48 6.94
C HIS A 95 -8.93 -20.44 7.94
N LEU A 96 -9.35 -20.44 9.22
CA LEU A 96 -8.83 -21.38 10.21
C LEU A 96 -9.40 -22.79 9.96
N SER A 97 -10.68 -22.87 9.60
CA SER A 97 -11.30 -24.12 9.14
C SER A 97 -10.59 -24.66 7.89
N ALA A 98 -10.32 -23.80 6.90
CA ALA A 98 -9.59 -24.16 5.70
C ALA A 98 -8.19 -24.69 5.99
N ARG A 99 -7.47 -24.05 6.93
CA ARG A 99 -6.16 -24.53 7.38
C ARG A 99 -6.25 -25.95 7.98
N ALA A 100 -7.29 -26.24 8.76
CA ALA A 100 -7.50 -27.58 9.30
C ALA A 100 -7.74 -28.61 8.19
N VAL A 101 -8.51 -28.24 7.16
CA VAL A 101 -8.79 -29.10 5.99
C VAL A 101 -7.53 -29.49 5.22
N LEU A 102 -6.48 -28.66 5.21
CA LEU A 102 -5.23 -28.98 4.51
C LEU A 102 -4.68 -30.36 4.90
N HIS A 103 -4.79 -30.75 6.17
CA HIS A 103 -4.32 -32.06 6.65
C HIS A 103 -5.19 -33.23 6.19
N SER A 104 -6.38 -32.96 5.67
CA SER A 104 -7.28 -33.96 5.07
C SER A 104 -7.08 -34.09 3.56
N ILE A 105 -6.26 -33.25 2.93
CA ILE A 105 -5.91 -33.35 1.50
C ILE A 105 -4.69 -34.29 1.38
N PRO A 106 -4.82 -35.50 0.80
CA PRO A 106 -3.74 -36.49 0.82
C PRO A 106 -2.41 -36.00 0.22
N SER A 107 -2.48 -35.25 -0.89
CA SER A 107 -1.32 -34.66 -1.55
C SER A 107 -0.60 -33.63 -0.68
N TYR A 108 -1.30 -32.98 0.26
CA TYR A 108 -0.74 -31.87 1.01
C TYR A 108 0.44 -32.27 1.91
N ALA A 109 0.37 -33.43 2.54
CA ALA A 109 1.42 -33.90 3.46
C ALA A 109 2.58 -34.60 2.74
N VAL A 110 2.32 -35.21 1.58
CA VAL A 110 3.24 -36.14 0.92
C VAL A 110 3.92 -35.51 -0.30
N GLU A 111 3.19 -34.75 -1.10
CA GLU A 111 3.64 -34.33 -2.44
C GLU A 111 4.27 -32.93 -2.44
N TYR A 112 3.77 -32.00 -1.62
CA TYR A 112 4.32 -30.65 -1.55
C TYR A 112 5.58 -30.57 -0.70
N SER A 113 6.58 -29.84 -1.19
CA SER A 113 7.77 -29.44 -0.43
C SER A 113 7.44 -28.53 0.76
N ALA A 114 8.42 -28.31 1.64
CA ALA A 114 8.25 -27.44 2.79
C ALA A 114 7.89 -25.98 2.39
N ASP A 115 8.47 -25.50 1.29
CA ASP A 115 8.25 -24.15 0.79
C ASP A 115 6.85 -24.00 0.17
N GLU A 116 6.42 -24.95 -0.67
CA GLU A 116 5.07 -24.96 -1.24
C GLU A 116 4.00 -25.03 -0.16
N ARG A 117 4.18 -25.90 0.85
CA ARG A 117 3.28 -25.97 2.01
C ARG A 117 3.25 -24.65 2.79
N THR A 118 4.35 -23.91 2.81
CA THR A 118 4.44 -22.60 3.48
C THR A 118 3.69 -21.53 2.70
N ILE A 119 3.84 -21.51 1.37
CA ILE A 119 3.07 -20.63 0.47
C ILE A 119 1.56 -20.87 0.65
N ILE A 120 1.11 -22.13 0.56
CA ILE A 120 -0.30 -22.52 0.74
C ILE A 120 -0.83 -22.06 2.10
N ARG A 121 -0.11 -22.37 3.20
CA ARG A 121 -0.52 -22.01 4.56
C ARG A 121 -0.60 -20.50 4.76
N ARG A 122 0.44 -19.77 4.34
CA ARG A 122 0.49 -18.31 4.49
C ARG A 122 -0.63 -17.66 3.68
N ALA A 123 -0.90 -18.12 2.46
CA ALA A 123 -1.99 -17.59 1.64
C ALA A 123 -3.36 -17.74 2.30
N ILE A 124 -3.64 -18.91 2.89
CA ILE A 124 -4.90 -19.17 3.60
C ILE A 124 -4.99 -18.35 4.90
N ILE A 125 -3.97 -18.41 5.75
CA ILE A 125 -3.97 -17.76 7.08
C ILE A 125 -4.12 -16.23 6.94
N TYR A 126 -3.40 -15.63 6.00
CA TYR A 126 -3.45 -14.18 5.76
C TYR A 126 -4.55 -13.78 4.78
N GLY A 127 -5.38 -14.72 4.31
CA GLY A 127 -6.48 -14.50 3.38
C GLY A 127 -7.54 -13.51 3.89
N SER A 128 -7.74 -13.44 5.21
CA SER A 128 -8.62 -12.45 5.84
C SER A 128 -7.83 -11.28 6.43
N ARG A 129 -8.29 -10.05 6.20
CA ARG A 129 -7.77 -8.83 6.85
C ARG A 129 -8.37 -8.58 8.24
N LYS A 130 -9.47 -9.26 8.55
CA LYS A 130 -10.24 -9.05 9.78
C LYS A 130 -10.13 -10.28 10.67
N SER A 131 -9.90 -10.04 11.96
CA SER A 131 -10.06 -11.03 13.03
C SER A 131 -10.85 -10.42 14.19
N ILE A 132 -11.34 -11.26 15.10
CA ILE A 132 -12.00 -10.78 16.34
C ILE A 132 -11.04 -10.02 17.27
N TYR A 133 -9.73 -10.24 17.11
CA TYR A 133 -8.68 -9.57 17.89
C TYR A 133 -8.23 -8.26 17.25
N GLY A 134 -8.88 -7.86 16.17
CA GLY A 134 -8.52 -6.72 15.36
C GLY A 134 -7.90 -7.13 14.03
N PRO A 135 -7.31 -6.18 13.32
CA PRO A 135 -6.84 -6.43 11.97
C PRO A 135 -5.61 -7.33 11.86
N VAL A 136 -5.56 -8.10 10.78
CA VAL A 136 -4.45 -9.02 10.48
C VAL A 136 -3.39 -8.28 9.68
N ARG A 137 -2.23 -8.03 10.28
CA ARG A 137 -1.10 -7.41 9.58
C ARG A 137 -0.50 -8.37 8.56
N PHE A 138 -0.16 -7.83 7.41
CA PHE A 138 0.64 -8.55 6.44
C PHE A 138 2.06 -8.73 6.94
N VAL A 139 2.53 -9.96 6.84
CA VAL A 139 3.93 -10.32 6.99
C VAL A 139 4.72 -9.64 5.88
N LEU A 140 5.76 -8.89 6.26
CA LEU A 140 6.53 -8.08 5.32
C LEU A 140 7.30 -8.95 4.31
N ASP A 141 7.77 -10.12 4.73
CA ASP A 141 8.55 -11.09 3.94
C ASP A 141 7.71 -12.07 3.09
N MET A 142 6.46 -11.74 2.73
CA MET A 142 5.72 -12.57 1.79
C MET A 142 6.28 -12.45 0.37
N CYS A 143 6.56 -13.58 -0.28
CA CYS A 143 6.88 -13.62 -1.70
C CYS A 143 5.65 -13.31 -2.56
N GLU A 144 5.88 -12.90 -3.81
CA GLU A 144 4.82 -12.49 -4.74
C GLU A 144 3.80 -13.60 -5.01
N ALA A 145 4.24 -14.86 -5.10
CA ALA A 145 3.33 -16.01 -5.27
C ALA A 145 2.39 -16.17 -4.07
N THR A 146 2.90 -16.02 -2.85
CA THR A 146 2.07 -16.05 -1.63
C THR A 146 1.09 -14.89 -1.62
N ARG A 147 1.52 -13.67 -1.97
CA ARG A 147 0.64 -12.50 -2.05
C ARG A 147 -0.46 -12.69 -3.07
N ALA A 148 -0.13 -13.18 -4.26
CA ALA A 148 -1.09 -13.40 -5.34
C ALA A 148 -2.17 -14.42 -4.94
N LEU A 149 -1.75 -15.59 -4.44
CA LEU A 149 -2.69 -16.60 -3.91
C LEU A 149 -3.53 -16.06 -2.77
N ARG A 150 -2.93 -15.30 -1.86
CA ARG A 150 -3.63 -14.67 -0.74
C ARG A 150 -4.71 -13.68 -1.20
N GLN A 151 -4.44 -12.90 -2.25
CA GLN A 151 -5.43 -11.99 -2.82
C GLN A 151 -6.62 -12.77 -3.39
N TRP A 152 -6.36 -13.88 -4.09
CA TRP A 152 -7.41 -14.78 -4.56
C TRP A 152 -8.20 -15.40 -3.41
N VAL A 153 -7.53 -15.81 -2.33
CA VAL A 153 -8.20 -16.30 -1.13
C VAL A 153 -9.15 -15.23 -0.55
N GLU A 154 -8.73 -13.96 -0.48
CA GLU A 154 -9.60 -12.89 0.01
C GLU A 154 -10.85 -12.72 -0.87
N ILE A 155 -10.70 -12.79 -2.20
CA ILE A 155 -11.84 -12.75 -3.13
C ILE A 155 -12.75 -13.94 -2.93
N LEU A 156 -12.21 -15.16 -2.80
CA LEU A 156 -13.01 -16.35 -2.52
C LEU A 156 -13.78 -16.19 -1.22
N MET A 157 -13.18 -15.63 -0.18
CA MET A 157 -13.83 -15.46 1.12
C MET A 157 -14.88 -14.34 1.15
N SER A 158 -14.96 -13.48 0.13
CA SER A 158 -15.92 -12.38 0.08
C SER A 158 -17.36 -12.86 -0.10
N LEU A 159 -18.31 -12.18 0.52
CA LEU A 159 -19.73 -12.43 0.27
C LEU A 159 -20.10 -11.91 -1.13
N PRO A 160 -21.12 -12.50 -1.81
CA PRO A 160 -21.48 -12.10 -3.17
C PRO A 160 -21.75 -10.60 -3.33
N HIS A 161 -22.36 -9.95 -2.34
CA HIS A 161 -22.66 -8.52 -2.39
C HIS A 161 -21.45 -7.63 -2.03
N GLU A 162 -20.40 -8.19 -1.43
CA GLU A 162 -19.18 -7.47 -1.04
C GLU A 162 -18.07 -7.58 -2.09
N ILE A 163 -18.20 -8.48 -3.06
CA ILE A 163 -17.12 -8.84 -4.00
C ILE A 163 -16.51 -7.63 -4.70
N GLY A 164 -17.32 -6.64 -5.09
CA GLY A 164 -16.84 -5.41 -5.72
C GLY A 164 -15.96 -4.58 -4.78
N ALA A 165 -16.46 -4.31 -3.57
CA ALA A 165 -15.75 -3.52 -2.57
C ALA A 165 -14.47 -4.23 -2.09
N VAL A 166 -14.54 -5.54 -1.83
CA VAL A 166 -13.38 -6.34 -1.46
C VAL A 166 -12.37 -6.36 -2.60
N SER A 167 -12.81 -6.50 -3.86
CA SER A 167 -11.89 -6.47 -5.00
C SER A 167 -11.22 -5.11 -5.18
N ASP A 168 -11.91 -3.99 -4.93
CA ASP A 168 -11.31 -2.65 -5.02
C ASP A 168 -10.24 -2.47 -3.94
N GLU A 169 -10.53 -2.93 -2.71
CA GLU A 169 -9.56 -2.94 -1.63
C GLU A 169 -8.37 -3.85 -1.94
N VAL A 170 -8.59 -5.09 -2.39
CA VAL A 170 -7.51 -6.02 -2.74
C VAL A 170 -6.60 -5.45 -3.81
N GLU A 171 -7.17 -4.92 -4.89
CA GLU A 171 -6.44 -4.29 -5.99
C GLU A 171 -5.62 -3.07 -5.50
N LEU A 172 -6.23 -2.21 -4.66
CA LEU A 172 -5.54 -1.06 -4.08
C LEU A 172 -4.26 -1.49 -3.34
N TYR A 173 -4.36 -2.51 -2.49
CA TYR A 173 -3.21 -3.01 -1.74
C TYR A 173 -2.15 -3.66 -2.64
N GLY A 174 -2.57 -4.34 -3.72
CA GLY A 174 -1.66 -4.85 -4.74
C GLY A 174 -0.84 -3.74 -5.38
N LEU A 175 -1.50 -2.67 -5.82
CA LEU A 175 -0.83 -1.49 -6.40
C LEU A 175 0.07 -0.79 -5.39
N MET A 176 -0.40 -0.58 -4.16
CA MET A 176 0.41 0.02 -3.10
C MET A 176 1.69 -0.78 -2.83
N HIS A 177 1.61 -2.11 -2.87
CA HIS A 177 2.79 -2.97 -2.75
C HIS A 177 3.76 -2.79 -3.91
N GLU A 178 3.27 -2.81 -5.16
CA GLU A 178 4.12 -2.63 -6.33
C GLU A 178 4.83 -1.26 -6.31
N PHE A 179 4.09 -0.19 -6.01
CA PHE A 179 4.67 1.15 -5.87
C PHE A 179 5.72 1.23 -4.78
N HIS A 180 5.47 0.60 -3.63
CA HIS A 180 6.41 0.58 -2.52
C HIS A 180 7.70 -0.18 -2.86
N THR A 181 7.58 -1.36 -3.48
CA THR A 181 8.75 -2.16 -3.89
C THR A 181 9.61 -1.40 -4.90
N LYS A 182 8.99 -0.74 -5.89
CA LYS A 182 9.70 0.12 -6.84
C LYS A 182 10.34 1.32 -6.17
N TRP A 183 9.62 2.00 -5.27
CA TRP A 183 10.15 3.11 -4.49
C TRP A 183 11.42 2.72 -3.72
N ILE A 184 11.40 1.58 -3.01
CA ILE A 184 12.58 1.09 -2.29
C ILE A 184 13.72 0.82 -3.26
N SER A 185 13.44 0.17 -4.39
CA SER A 185 14.47 -0.13 -5.40
C SER A 185 15.12 1.14 -5.93
N THR A 186 14.32 2.11 -6.36
CA THR A 186 14.78 3.42 -6.85
C THR A 186 15.58 4.15 -5.79
N LEU A 187 15.11 4.16 -4.54
CA LEU A 187 15.81 4.85 -3.45
C LEU A 187 17.15 4.17 -3.12
N LYS A 188 17.20 2.83 -3.10
CA LYS A 188 18.44 2.06 -2.94
C LYS A 188 19.44 2.35 -4.05
N GLU A 189 18.97 2.43 -5.29
CA GLU A 189 19.81 2.76 -6.44
C GLU A 189 20.38 4.17 -6.31
N LEU A 190 19.56 5.16 -5.95
CA LEU A 190 20.01 6.55 -5.73
C LEU A 190 21.06 6.66 -4.62
N ILE A 191 20.88 5.92 -3.53
CA ILE A 191 21.83 5.92 -2.41
C ILE A 191 23.12 5.20 -2.81
N THR A 192 23.02 4.02 -3.42
CA THR A 192 24.19 3.22 -3.82
C THR A 192 25.02 3.94 -4.89
N SER A 193 24.37 4.63 -5.82
CA SER A 193 25.00 5.45 -6.86
C SER A 193 25.49 6.81 -6.36
N ARG A 194 25.25 7.15 -5.08
CA ARG A 194 25.56 8.47 -4.49
C ARG A 194 25.01 9.62 -5.33
N SER A 195 23.76 9.47 -5.78
CA SER A 195 23.13 10.40 -6.70
C SER A 195 23.15 11.84 -6.17
N PRO A 196 23.52 12.83 -7.01
CA PRO A 196 23.53 14.23 -6.60
C PRO A 196 22.14 14.76 -6.23
N LEU A 197 21.06 14.07 -6.61
CA LEU A 197 19.69 14.41 -6.23
C LEU A 197 19.48 14.39 -4.70
N LEU A 198 20.25 13.56 -3.98
CA LEU A 198 20.17 13.46 -2.52
C LEU A 198 20.84 14.63 -1.79
N LYS A 199 21.64 15.46 -2.47
CA LYS A 199 22.29 16.63 -1.84
C LYS A 199 21.31 17.67 -1.29
N HIS A 200 20.04 17.60 -1.70
CA HIS A 200 18.98 18.51 -1.27
C HIS A 200 18.09 17.93 -0.17
N THR A 201 18.41 16.73 0.33
CA THR A 201 17.71 16.12 1.46
C THR A 201 18.48 16.37 2.75
N MET A 202 17.75 16.42 3.86
CA MET A 202 18.31 16.69 5.18
C MET A 202 17.96 15.56 6.14
N SER A 203 18.73 15.42 7.22
CA SER A 203 18.38 14.52 8.32
C SER A 203 18.86 15.04 9.66
N ASP A 204 18.05 14.83 10.70
CA ASP A 204 18.39 15.06 12.11
C ASP A 204 18.72 13.74 12.86
N GLY A 205 18.95 12.66 12.11
CA GLY A 205 19.16 11.30 12.63
C GLY A 205 17.88 10.53 12.95
N ILE A 206 16.75 11.21 13.21
CA ILE A 206 15.45 10.58 13.53
C ILE A 206 14.51 10.61 12.31
N ALA A 207 14.53 11.72 11.58
CA ALA A 207 13.73 11.98 10.41
C ALA A 207 14.61 12.21 9.18
N PHE A 208 14.01 11.94 8.03
CA PHE A 208 14.57 12.17 6.72
C PHE A 208 13.67 13.15 5.97
N PHE A 209 14.22 14.32 5.65
CA PHE A 209 13.49 15.44 5.09
C PHE A 209 13.76 15.53 3.58
N VAL A 210 12.70 15.40 2.78
CA VAL A 210 12.80 15.38 1.32
C VAL A 210 11.99 16.52 0.74
N PRO A 211 12.59 17.37 -0.13
CA PRO A 211 11.82 18.36 -0.88
C PRO A 211 10.69 17.70 -1.68
N PHE A 212 9.48 18.24 -1.59
CA PHE A 212 8.30 17.66 -2.22
C PHE A 212 8.48 17.45 -3.73
N LYS A 213 9.09 18.43 -4.43
CA LYS A 213 9.40 18.33 -5.87
C LYS A 213 10.27 17.12 -6.20
N LEU A 214 11.29 16.86 -5.38
CA LEU A 214 12.14 15.68 -5.54
C LEU A 214 11.32 14.40 -5.30
N CYS A 215 10.51 14.37 -4.24
CA CYS A 215 9.63 13.23 -3.96
C CYS A 215 8.71 12.92 -5.14
N MET A 216 8.08 13.94 -5.74
CA MET A 216 7.20 13.76 -6.90
C MET A 216 7.95 13.31 -8.16
N LYS A 217 9.13 13.86 -8.43
CA LYS A 217 10.00 13.40 -9.51
C LYS A 217 10.25 11.89 -9.42
N LEU A 218 10.64 11.43 -8.23
CA LEU A 218 10.86 10.00 -7.97
C LEU A 218 9.57 9.18 -8.08
N ILE A 219 8.43 9.71 -7.62
CA ILE A 219 7.13 9.04 -7.73
C ILE A 219 6.74 8.82 -9.19
N TYR A 220 6.91 9.82 -10.06
CA TYR A 220 6.54 9.71 -11.47
C TYR A 220 7.39 8.69 -12.24
N GLU A 221 8.59 8.38 -11.75
CA GLU A 221 9.47 7.34 -12.32
C GLU A 221 9.01 5.92 -11.95
N LEU A 222 8.13 5.74 -10.96
CA LEU A 222 7.76 4.40 -10.45
C LEU A 222 6.83 3.62 -11.39
N ALA A 223 5.95 4.27 -12.15
CA ALA A 223 5.01 3.56 -13.01
C ALA A 223 4.42 4.45 -14.11
N PRO A 224 3.75 3.84 -15.12
CA PRO A 224 2.99 4.59 -16.12
C PRO A 224 1.83 5.37 -15.52
N SER A 225 1.44 6.46 -16.17
CA SER A 225 0.35 7.36 -15.73
C SER A 225 -0.99 6.66 -15.51
N ALA A 226 -1.28 5.57 -16.22
CA ALA A 226 -2.50 4.78 -16.03
C ALA A 226 -2.58 4.16 -14.61
N SER A 227 -1.45 3.69 -14.08
CA SER A 227 -1.38 3.08 -12.74
C SER A 227 -1.64 4.12 -11.65
N PHE A 228 -1.13 5.35 -11.82
CA PHE A 228 -1.42 6.46 -10.90
C PHE A 228 -2.90 6.83 -10.89
N LYS A 229 -3.52 6.95 -12.08
CA LYS A 229 -4.96 7.22 -12.19
C LYS A 229 -5.78 6.16 -11.45
N ARG A 230 -5.47 4.88 -11.68
CA ARG A 230 -6.16 3.77 -11.00
C ARG A 230 -5.94 3.79 -9.49
N LEU A 231 -4.71 4.05 -9.03
CA LEU A 231 -4.41 4.21 -7.60
C LEU A 231 -5.25 5.33 -6.97
N ILE A 232 -5.37 6.49 -7.62
CA ILE A 232 -6.15 7.62 -7.15
C ILE A 232 -7.64 7.27 -7.06
N GLU A 233 -8.19 6.65 -8.11
CA GLU A 233 -9.59 6.21 -8.15
C GLU A 233 -9.91 5.23 -7.01
N LEU A 234 -9.08 4.19 -6.85
CA LEU A 234 -9.25 3.19 -5.81
C LEU A 234 -9.10 3.78 -4.41
N ASN A 235 -8.13 4.71 -4.21
CA ASN A 235 -7.96 5.38 -2.93
C ASN A 235 -9.23 6.13 -2.51
N ALA A 236 -9.83 6.87 -3.44
CA ALA A 236 -11.07 7.61 -3.16
C ALA A 236 -12.24 6.67 -2.89
N GLY A 237 -12.42 5.64 -3.72
CA GLY A 237 -13.53 4.67 -3.58
C GLY A 237 -13.46 3.87 -2.28
N VAL A 238 -12.30 3.27 -1.98
CA VAL A 238 -12.10 2.46 -0.77
C VAL A 238 -12.24 3.32 0.49
N TRP A 239 -11.78 4.58 0.46
CA TRP A 239 -11.95 5.49 1.59
C TRP A 239 -13.43 5.78 1.89
N GLU A 240 -14.24 6.07 0.87
CA GLU A 240 -15.67 6.33 1.06
C GLU A 240 -16.41 5.10 1.58
N GLU A 241 -16.08 3.90 1.10
CA GLU A 241 -16.66 2.66 1.62
C GLU A 241 -16.28 2.41 3.09
N ARG A 242 -15.01 2.62 3.45
CA ARG A 242 -14.55 2.49 4.84
C ARG A 242 -15.19 3.53 5.77
N LYS A 243 -15.44 4.74 5.28
CA LYS A 243 -16.12 5.79 6.04
C LYS A 243 -17.55 5.40 6.39
N LYS A 244 -18.28 4.74 5.48
CA LYS A 244 -19.64 4.22 5.74
C LYS A 244 -19.63 3.09 6.77
N ALA A 245 -18.57 2.29 6.79
CA ALA A 245 -18.46 1.11 7.66
C ALA A 245 -18.38 1.40 9.18
N SER A 246 -18.41 2.66 9.63
CA SER A 246 -18.56 3.08 11.04
C SER A 246 -17.51 2.54 12.04
N GLY A 247 -16.49 1.81 11.57
CA GLY A 247 -15.51 1.14 12.40
C GLY A 247 -14.39 2.07 12.87
N ARG A 248 -13.99 1.93 14.14
CA ARG A 248 -12.71 2.48 14.61
C ARG A 248 -11.58 1.59 14.09
N PHE A 249 -10.86 2.07 13.09
CA PHE A 249 -9.64 1.42 12.61
C PHE A 249 -8.47 1.83 13.51
N PRO A 250 -7.57 0.89 13.89
CA PRO A 250 -6.32 1.24 14.54
C PRO A 250 -5.51 2.24 13.70
N ASP A 251 -4.77 3.15 14.33
CA ASP A 251 -4.03 4.22 13.65
C ASP A 251 -3.03 3.72 12.60
N TYR A 252 -2.55 2.48 12.73
CA TYR A 252 -1.61 1.88 11.77
C TYR A 252 -2.30 1.31 10.52
N GLU A 253 -3.62 1.15 10.54
CA GLU A 253 -4.43 0.75 9.37
C GLU A 253 -5.28 1.87 8.81
N ARG A 254 -5.29 3.01 9.52
CA ARG A 254 -6.03 4.18 9.13
C ARG A 254 -5.53 4.64 7.76
N MET A 255 -6.43 4.55 6.80
CA MET A 255 -6.26 5.17 5.50
C MET A 255 -6.40 6.67 5.70
N LEU A 256 -5.42 7.42 5.20
CA LEU A 256 -5.45 8.88 5.22
C LEU A 256 -6.57 9.34 4.28
N LYS A 257 -7.32 10.34 4.75
CA LYS A 257 -8.38 10.95 3.96
C LYS A 257 -7.76 11.57 2.69
N PRO A 258 -8.33 11.32 1.49
CA PRO A 258 -7.93 12.03 0.29
C PRO A 258 -8.04 13.54 0.50
N LEU A 259 -7.02 14.30 0.09
CA LEU A 259 -7.05 15.76 0.12
C LEU A 259 -8.23 16.26 -0.69
N CYS A 260 -9.06 17.12 -0.10
CA CYS A 260 -10.13 17.80 -0.83
C CYS A 260 -9.58 18.96 -1.67
N ASN A 261 -10.38 19.44 -2.64
CA ASN A 261 -9.97 20.53 -3.52
C ASN A 261 -9.56 21.80 -2.75
N ASN A 262 -10.21 22.10 -1.63
CA ASN A 262 -9.85 23.25 -0.79
C ASN A 262 -8.47 23.07 -0.14
N GLU A 263 -8.19 21.89 0.42
CA GLU A 263 -6.88 21.57 0.99
C GLU A 263 -5.79 21.61 -0.09
N ILE A 264 -6.06 21.07 -1.29
CA ILE A 264 -5.13 21.12 -2.42
C ILE A 264 -4.85 22.57 -2.82
N ALA A 265 -5.88 23.41 -2.96
CA ALA A 265 -5.71 24.81 -3.33
C ALA A 265 -4.90 25.59 -2.29
N MET A 266 -5.14 25.33 -1.00
CA MET A 266 -4.37 25.92 0.10
C MET A 266 -2.91 25.47 0.06
N LEU A 267 -2.63 24.17 0.03
CA LEU A 267 -1.27 23.62 -0.02
C LEU A 267 -0.49 24.08 -1.25
N ALA A 268 -1.16 24.14 -2.41
CA ALA A 268 -0.57 24.62 -3.65
C ALA A 268 -0.08 26.07 -3.51
N LYS A 269 -0.94 26.94 -2.97
CA LYS A 269 -0.61 28.35 -2.72
C LYS A 269 0.48 28.52 -1.67
N ASP A 270 0.41 27.74 -0.60
CA ASP A 270 1.22 27.92 0.60
C ASP A 270 2.63 27.35 0.45
N HIS A 271 2.78 26.25 -0.28
CA HIS A 271 4.07 25.61 -0.53
C HIS A 271 4.61 25.84 -1.95
N SER A 272 3.86 26.52 -2.82
CA SER A 272 4.20 26.71 -4.25
C SER A 272 4.36 25.37 -4.99
N ILE A 273 3.36 24.50 -4.81
CA ILE A 273 3.28 23.16 -5.40
C ILE A 273 2.14 23.14 -6.42
N SER A 274 2.26 22.36 -7.49
CA SER A 274 1.17 22.21 -8.45
C SER A 274 -0.02 21.43 -7.85
N THR A 275 -1.24 21.76 -8.28
CA THR A 275 -2.45 21.04 -7.84
C THR A 275 -2.50 19.61 -8.38
N GLU A 276 -1.90 19.37 -9.55
CA GLU A 276 -1.75 18.05 -10.16
C GLU A 276 -0.87 17.13 -9.29
N ASP A 277 0.30 17.61 -8.88
CA ASP A 277 1.20 16.85 -8.00
C ASP A 277 0.55 16.55 -6.65
N LEU A 278 -0.19 17.49 -6.09
CA LEU A 278 -0.92 17.28 -4.82
C LEU A 278 -2.03 16.24 -4.96
N SER A 279 -2.64 16.12 -6.15
CA SER A 279 -3.65 15.10 -6.43
C SER A 279 -3.03 13.71 -6.46
N VAL A 280 -1.85 13.55 -7.08
CA VAL A 280 -1.10 12.29 -7.09
C VAL A 280 -0.56 11.97 -5.69
N TRP A 281 0.02 12.96 -5.02
CA TRP A 281 0.51 12.86 -3.64
C TRP A 281 -0.58 12.39 -2.68
N SER A 282 -1.80 12.90 -2.83
CA SER A 282 -2.96 12.54 -2.01
C SER A 282 -3.12 11.02 -1.88
N ALA A 283 -2.93 10.28 -2.98
CA ALA A 283 -2.96 8.82 -3.03
C ALA A 283 -1.66 8.16 -2.53
N PHE A 284 -0.49 8.71 -2.89
CA PHE A 284 0.80 8.18 -2.46
C PHE A 284 1.05 8.26 -0.96
N ARG A 285 0.45 9.23 -0.26
CA ARG A 285 0.47 9.27 1.20
C ARG A 285 -0.04 7.97 1.80
N ASN A 286 -1.04 7.32 1.21
CA ASN A 286 -1.52 6.02 1.69
C ASN A 286 -0.50 4.90 1.45
N VAL A 287 0.22 4.91 0.32
CA VAL A 287 1.34 3.97 0.06
C VAL A 287 2.38 4.11 1.17
N PHE A 288 2.87 5.33 1.41
CA PHE A 288 3.89 5.57 2.42
C PHE A 288 3.39 5.34 3.85
N ASN A 289 2.15 5.72 4.18
CA ASN A 289 1.57 5.47 5.50
C ASN A 289 1.40 3.97 5.78
N HIS A 290 0.95 3.18 4.79
CA HIS A 290 0.76 1.74 4.94
C HIS A 290 2.05 1.01 5.32
N TYR A 291 3.18 1.42 4.72
CA TYR A 291 4.51 0.89 5.04
C TYR A 291 5.24 1.69 6.14
N SER A 292 4.53 2.61 6.80
CA SER A 292 5.03 3.48 7.88
C SER A 292 6.29 4.27 7.52
N TRP A 293 6.38 4.75 6.29
CA TRP A 293 7.44 5.64 5.82
C TRP A 293 7.27 7.06 6.34
N LEU A 294 6.02 7.57 6.38
CA LEU A 294 5.75 8.95 6.78
C LEU A 294 6.06 9.16 8.27
N GLY A 295 6.79 10.24 8.56
CA GLY A 295 6.98 10.74 9.91
C GLY A 295 5.66 11.23 10.49
N ARG A 296 5.43 10.98 11.78
CA ARG A 296 4.27 11.53 12.52
C ARG A 296 4.66 12.66 13.45
N ARG A 297 5.93 12.74 13.82
CA ARG A 297 6.50 13.77 14.69
C ARG A 297 7.92 14.10 14.28
N VAL A 298 8.35 15.32 14.58
CA VAL A 298 9.73 15.81 14.47
C VAL A 298 9.98 16.63 15.73
N GLY A 299 10.86 16.15 16.60
CA GLY A 299 10.93 16.62 17.99
C GLY A 299 9.57 16.51 18.68
N ASP A 300 9.09 17.62 19.23
CA ASP A 300 7.78 17.70 19.90
C ASP A 300 6.62 18.05 18.95
N ASN A 301 6.90 18.50 17.72
CA ASN A 301 5.88 18.89 16.77
C ASN A 301 5.26 17.68 16.06
N THR A 302 3.96 17.76 15.78
CA THR A 302 3.23 16.74 15.02
C THR A 302 3.24 17.07 13.52
N VAL A 303 3.47 16.06 12.69
CA VAL A 303 3.38 16.19 11.22
C VAL A 303 1.90 16.19 10.82
N PRO A 304 1.43 17.15 10.00
CA PRO A 304 0.05 17.19 9.53
C PRO A 304 -0.29 15.98 8.64
N GLU A 305 -1.56 15.64 8.50
CA GLU A 305 -2.00 14.51 7.65
C GLU A 305 -1.64 14.70 6.17
N SER A 306 -1.46 15.95 5.69
CA SER A 306 -0.91 16.23 4.36
C SER A 306 0.53 15.75 4.19
N SER A 307 1.27 15.59 5.29
CA SER A 307 2.69 15.23 5.36
C SER A 307 3.61 16.19 4.60
N ILE A 308 3.13 17.40 4.31
CA ILE A 308 3.87 18.50 3.70
C ILE A 308 3.99 19.59 4.76
N VAL A 309 5.21 20.00 5.07
CA VAL A 309 5.49 20.94 6.16
C VAL A 309 6.34 22.13 5.71
N TYR A 310 6.32 23.16 6.55
CA TYR A 310 7.39 24.14 6.68
C TYR A 310 8.40 23.62 7.72
N LEU A 311 9.69 23.77 7.44
CA LEU A 311 10.74 23.22 8.27
C LEU A 311 11.78 24.29 8.59
N GLU A 312 12.09 24.49 9.87
CA GLU A 312 13.30 25.19 10.31
C GLU A 312 14.38 24.16 10.60
N THR A 313 15.60 24.42 10.17
CA THR A 313 16.78 23.58 10.47
C THR A 313 17.94 24.45 10.94
N GLY A 314 18.92 23.82 11.58
CA GLY A 314 20.22 24.46 11.81
C GLY A 314 21.23 23.55 12.50
N HIS A 315 22.44 24.07 12.69
CA HIS A 315 23.55 23.36 13.31
C HIS A 315 23.85 23.87 14.73
N VAL A 316 24.14 22.95 15.65
CA VAL A 316 24.46 23.27 17.05
C VAL A 316 25.76 24.10 17.08
N GLY A 317 25.75 25.20 17.82
CA GLY A 317 26.91 26.08 18.01
C GLY A 317 27.06 27.22 17.00
N LEU A 318 26.23 27.28 15.95
CA LEU A 318 26.23 28.36 14.96
C LEU A 318 24.84 29.01 14.88
N ALA A 319 24.59 30.00 15.73
CA ALA A 319 23.33 30.75 15.73
C ALA A 319 23.01 31.40 14.36
N SER A 320 24.03 31.63 13.52
CA SER A 320 23.93 32.16 12.16
C SER A 320 23.63 31.10 11.08
N ALA A 321 23.61 29.80 11.41
CA ALA A 321 23.43 28.72 10.44
C ALA A 321 22.03 28.11 10.49
N LYS A 322 21.00 28.93 10.72
CA LYS A 322 19.60 28.50 10.63
C LYS A 322 19.05 28.75 9.24
N SER A 323 18.23 27.83 8.75
CA SER A 323 17.53 27.96 7.48
C SER A 323 16.09 27.50 7.59
N VAL A 324 15.22 28.05 6.75
CA VAL A 324 13.83 27.64 6.64
C VAL A 324 13.50 27.15 5.25
N HIS A 325 12.71 26.10 5.20
CA HIS A 325 12.32 25.38 4.00
C HIS A 325 10.80 25.25 3.96
N LYS A 326 10.24 25.18 2.75
CA LYS A 326 8.81 24.95 2.54
C LYS A 326 8.59 23.79 1.59
N GLY A 327 7.49 23.08 1.77
CA GLY A 327 7.14 21.97 0.89
C GLY A 327 8.08 20.80 1.14
N ILE A 328 8.31 20.47 2.41
CA ILE A 328 9.14 19.34 2.82
C ILE A 328 8.24 18.17 3.20
N VAL A 329 8.59 16.97 2.73
CA VAL A 329 8.01 15.70 3.16
C VAL A 329 8.89 15.08 4.23
N VAL A 330 8.28 14.64 5.32
CA VAL A 330 8.97 14.02 6.45
C VAL A 330 8.83 12.51 6.36
N PHE A 331 9.95 11.81 6.21
CA PHE A 331 10.06 10.36 6.30
C PHE A 331 10.76 9.93 7.59
N ARG A 332 10.55 8.68 8.01
CA ARG A 332 11.21 8.09 9.18
C ARG A 332 12.61 7.58 8.80
N ALA A 333 13.64 8.05 9.49
CA ALA A 333 15.01 7.57 9.29
C ALA A 333 15.14 6.06 9.59
N THR A 334 14.41 5.57 10.60
CA THR A 334 14.41 4.13 10.95
C THR A 334 14.01 3.23 9.77
N ARG A 335 13.12 3.70 8.88
CA ARG A 335 12.74 2.91 7.69
C ARG A 335 13.85 2.89 6.64
N LEU A 336 14.62 3.96 6.50
CA LEU A 336 15.81 3.94 5.65
C LEU A 336 16.85 2.97 6.19
N GLU A 337 17.12 3.04 7.49
CA GLU A 337 18.09 2.17 8.16
C GLU A 337 17.72 0.69 8.04
N GLU A 338 16.46 0.33 8.31
CA GLU A 338 15.95 -1.04 8.17
C GLU A 338 16.07 -1.59 6.73
N ASN A 339 15.91 -0.73 5.71
CA ASN A 339 15.85 -1.19 4.32
C ASN A 339 17.19 -1.05 3.57
N ILE A 340 18.03 -0.09 3.95
CA ILE A 340 19.20 0.38 3.18
C ILE A 340 20.48 0.42 4.04
N GLY A 341 20.37 0.28 5.37
CA GLY A 341 21.50 0.40 6.30
C GLY A 341 21.87 1.86 6.59
N ASP A 342 23.03 2.12 7.16
CA ASP A 342 23.44 3.48 7.58
C ASP A 342 24.03 4.36 6.47
N VAL A 343 24.32 3.79 5.30
CA VAL A 343 25.05 4.46 4.20
C VAL A 343 24.34 5.74 3.71
N TRP A 344 23.01 5.82 3.85
CA TRP A 344 22.25 7.00 3.43
C TRP A 344 22.60 8.26 4.23
N LYS A 345 23.08 8.11 5.48
CA LYS A 345 23.43 9.24 6.37
C LYS A 345 24.54 10.10 5.77
N GLU A 346 25.48 9.49 5.06
CA GLU A 346 26.60 10.19 4.40
C GLU A 346 26.19 11.04 3.20
N LEU A 347 24.98 10.82 2.66
CA LEU A 347 24.53 11.41 1.40
C LEU A 347 23.58 12.59 1.60
N CYS A 348 23.13 12.81 2.83
CA CYS A 348 22.18 13.84 3.20
C CYS A 348 22.89 14.93 3.98
N GLU A 349 22.35 16.15 3.95
CA GLU A 349 22.81 17.21 4.84
C GLU A 349 22.40 16.88 6.27
N GLU A 350 23.37 16.62 7.14
CA GLU A 350 23.13 16.39 8.56
C GLU A 350 22.82 17.72 9.25
N VAL A 351 21.61 17.88 9.79
CA VAL A 351 21.20 19.05 10.56
C VAL A 351 21.17 18.68 12.04
N SER A 352 21.66 19.56 12.91
CA SER A 352 21.70 19.25 14.35
C SER A 352 20.34 19.43 15.03
N PHE A 353 19.44 20.22 14.45
CA PHE A 353 18.05 20.29 14.86
C PHE A 353 17.13 20.54 13.67
N ALA A 354 15.89 20.05 13.80
CA ALA A 354 14.80 20.31 12.88
C ALA A 354 13.52 20.62 13.67
N ARG A 355 12.78 21.64 13.25
CA ARG A 355 11.50 22.06 13.86
C ARG A 355 10.46 22.27 12.78
N ILE A 356 9.29 21.64 12.93
CA ILE A 356 8.14 21.93 12.06
C ILE A 356 7.59 23.30 12.44
N ILE A 357 7.34 24.12 11.43
CA ILE A 357 6.70 25.42 11.59
C ILE A 357 5.21 25.23 11.31
N ASP A 358 4.37 25.59 12.27
CA ASP A 358 2.94 25.24 12.27
C ASP A 358 2.12 26.04 11.25
N ASP A 359 2.56 27.28 10.94
CA ASP A 359 1.86 28.14 9.98
C ASP A 359 2.79 28.96 9.08
N LYS A 360 2.18 29.50 8.01
CA LYS A 360 2.87 30.31 7.00
C LYS A 360 3.38 31.65 7.54
N ALA A 361 2.69 32.26 8.49
CA ALA A 361 3.07 33.56 9.02
C ALA A 361 4.36 33.47 9.82
N GLU A 362 4.51 32.42 10.65
CA GLU A 362 5.76 32.12 11.32
C GLU A 362 6.88 31.81 10.32
N TYR A 363 6.60 31.02 9.27
CA TYR A 363 7.58 30.72 8.23
C TYR A 363 8.11 31.99 7.55
N GLU A 364 7.25 32.91 7.11
CA GLU A 364 7.68 34.17 6.47
C GLU A 364 8.43 35.08 7.46
N ARG A 365 8.04 35.10 8.74
CA ARG A 365 8.76 35.83 9.78
C ARG A 365 10.19 35.30 9.95
N LEU A 366 10.36 33.98 10.07
CA LEU A 366 11.67 33.35 10.24
C LEU A 366 12.53 33.49 8.97
N LYS A 367 11.91 33.42 7.81
CA LYS A 367 12.59 33.66 6.52
C LYS A 367 13.14 35.09 6.42
N LEU A 368 12.43 36.09 6.94
CA LEU A 368 12.95 37.46 7.03
C LEU A 368 14.08 37.57 8.06
N GLN A 369 13.96 36.86 9.18
CA GLN A 369 14.96 36.86 10.25
C GLN A 369 16.29 36.23 9.85
N TYR A 370 16.26 35.10 9.13
CA TYR A 370 17.47 34.34 8.76
C TYR A 370 18.11 34.80 7.44
N GLY A 371 17.51 35.80 6.77
CA GLY A 371 17.84 36.13 5.39
C GLY A 371 17.24 35.11 4.42
N SER A 372 17.21 35.44 3.12
CA SER A 372 16.63 34.56 2.09
C SER A 372 17.34 33.21 2.07
N GLY A 373 16.79 32.24 2.82
CA GLY A 373 17.20 30.85 2.76
C GLY A 373 17.16 30.40 1.31
N THR A 374 18.21 29.68 0.90
CA THR A 374 18.35 29.10 -0.42
C THR A 374 17.05 28.37 -0.75
N GLN A 375 16.26 28.88 -1.70
CA GLN A 375 15.20 28.05 -2.25
C GLN A 375 15.89 26.84 -2.87
N LEU A 376 15.62 25.65 -2.35
CA LEU A 376 15.99 24.39 -2.98
C LEU A 376 15.17 24.27 -4.28
N ASN A 377 15.54 25.06 -5.27
CA ASN A 377 15.06 24.94 -6.64
C ASN A 377 15.79 23.75 -7.25
N VAL A 378 15.29 22.55 -6.94
CA VAL A 378 15.65 21.35 -7.68
C VAL A 378 15.11 21.55 -9.10
N VAL A 379 16.03 21.73 -10.06
CA VAL A 379 15.74 21.76 -11.50
C VAL A 379 15.48 20.35 -12.00
#